data_AF-A0A1A6HY80-F1
#
_entry.id   AF-A0A1A6HY80-F1
#
_cell.length_a   1.000
_cell.length_b   1.000
_cell.length_c   1.000
_cell.angle_alpha   90.00
_cell.angle_beta   90.00
_cell.angle_gamma   90.00
#
_symmetry.space_group_name_H-M   'P 1'
#
loop_
_entity.id
_entity.type
_entity.pdbx_description
1 polymer ?
#
loop_
_entity_poly.entity_id
_entity_poly.type
_entity_poly.pdbx_seq_one_letter_code
_entity_poly.pdbx_strand_id
1 'polypeptide(L)'
;MQLFATEATSDWLNANNVPATPVAWPSQEGQNPSLSSIRKLIRDGSIDLVINLPNNNTKFVHDNYVIRRTAVDSGIALLTNFQVTKLFAEAVQKSRTVDSKSLFHYRQYSAGKAV
;
A
#
# COMPACT_ATOMS: atom_id res chain seq x y z
N MET A 1 -9.53 -4.64 5.19
CA MET A 1 -8.22 -4.35 4.57
C MET A 1 -7.21 -5.30 5.19
N GLN A 2 -6.49 -6.07 4.39
CA GLN A 2 -5.45 -6.97 4.87
C GLN A 2 -4.09 -6.27 4.76
N LEU A 3 -3.24 -6.40 5.78
CA LEU A 3 -1.91 -5.81 5.79
C LEU A 3 -0.85 -6.85 5.47
N PHE A 4 0.07 -6.49 4.58
CA PHE A 4 1.27 -7.25 4.28
C PHE A 4 2.48 -6.38 4.61
N ALA A 5 3.48 -6.96 5.25
CA ALA A 5 4.70 -6.25 5.62
C ALA A 5 5.90 -7.18 5.59
N THR A 6 7.10 -6.64 5.39
CA THR A 6 8.33 -7.43 5.54
C THR A 6 8.43 -7.93 6.97
N GLU A 7 9.07 -9.08 7.16
CA GLU A 7 9.07 -9.85 8.42
C GLU A 7 9.18 -8.99 9.70
N ALA A 8 10.26 -8.21 9.84
CA ALA A 8 10.47 -7.36 11.01
C ALA A 8 9.35 -6.31 11.23
N THR A 9 8.79 -5.76 10.16
CA THR A 9 7.65 -4.83 10.25
C THR A 9 6.36 -5.56 10.61
N SER A 10 6.16 -6.77 10.07
CA SER A 10 5.00 -7.61 10.37
C SER A 10 4.98 -8.02 11.84
N ASP A 11 6.14 -8.41 12.39
CA ASP A 11 6.30 -8.77 13.80
C ASP A 11 5.99 -7.57 14.71
N TRP A 12 6.52 -6.39 14.35
CA TRP A 12 6.25 -5.15 15.09
C TRP A 12 4.75 -4.80 15.09
N LEU A 13 4.07 -4.94 13.95
CA LEU A 13 2.62 -4.70 13.86
C LEU A 13 1.82 -5.69 14.71
N ASN A 14 2.11 -6.99 14.59
CA ASN A 14 1.43 -8.04 15.33
C ASN A 14 1.65 -7.90 16.85
N ALA A 15 2.86 -7.55 17.29
CA ALA A 15 3.16 -7.27 18.70
C ALA A 15 2.34 -6.09 19.27
N ASN A 16 1.88 -5.18 18.41
CA ASN A 16 1.03 -4.04 18.77
C ASN A 16 -0.47 -4.30 18.47
N ASN A 17 -0.87 -5.56 18.32
CA ASN A 17 -2.25 -5.98 18.01
C ASN A 17 -2.78 -5.42 16.69
N VAL A 18 -1.91 -5.18 15.71
CA VAL A 18 -2.27 -4.82 14.34
C VAL A 18 -1.95 -6.01 13.43
N PRO A 19 -2.97 -6.80 13.01
CA PRO A 19 -2.72 -8.01 12.23
C PRO A 19 -2.03 -7.73 10.89
N ALA A 20 -0.88 -8.36 10.67
CA ALA A 20 -0.11 -8.26 9.42
C ALA A 20 0.44 -9.62 9.00
N THR A 21 0.44 -9.87 7.69
CA THR A 21 1.00 -11.08 7.06
C THR A 21 2.43 -10.81 6.61
N PRO A 22 3.43 -11.60 7.04
CA PRO A 22 4.81 -11.40 6.66
C PRO A 22 5.05 -11.77 5.19
N VAL A 23 5.87 -10.98 4.50
CA VAL A 23 6.29 -11.23 3.11
C VAL A 23 7.81 -11.18 2.97
N ALA A 24 8.33 -11.93 2.00
CA ALA A 24 9.76 -11.98 1.74
C ALA A 24 10.24 -10.68 1.06
N TRP A 25 11.46 -10.26 1.40
CA TRP A 25 12.19 -9.29 0.58
C TRP A 25 12.47 -9.88 -0.81
N PRO A 26 12.45 -9.07 -1.89
CA PRO A 26 12.72 -9.57 -3.24
C PRO A 26 14.06 -10.32 -3.37
N SER A 27 15.11 -9.85 -2.71
CA SER A 27 16.44 -10.50 -2.66
C SER A 27 16.48 -11.80 -1.85
N GLN A 28 15.47 -12.06 -1.02
CA GLN A 28 15.38 -13.20 -0.11
C GLN A 28 14.26 -14.18 -0.50
N GLU A 29 13.62 -13.97 -1.65
CA GLU A 29 12.62 -14.90 -2.17
C GLU A 29 13.24 -16.31 -2.32
N GLY A 30 12.54 -17.33 -1.81
CA GLY A 30 13.00 -18.72 -1.82
C GLY A 30 13.92 -19.12 -0.66
N GLN A 31 14.41 -18.19 0.16
CA GLN A 31 15.19 -18.52 1.36
C GLN A 31 14.31 -19.04 2.50
N ASN A 32 13.08 -18.53 2.60
CA ASN A 32 12.09 -19.00 3.56
C ASN A 32 10.80 -19.38 2.82
N PRO A 33 10.46 -20.69 2.72
CA PRO A 33 9.28 -21.14 1.97
C PRO A 33 7.95 -20.77 2.63
N SER A 34 7.94 -20.33 3.89
CA SER A 34 6.72 -19.87 4.56
C SER A 34 6.34 -18.43 4.17
N LEU A 35 7.27 -17.67 3.60
CA LEU A 35 7.05 -16.27 3.22
C LEU A 35 6.60 -16.15 1.77
N SER A 36 5.52 -15.41 1.56
CA SER A 36 5.02 -15.12 0.21
C SER A 36 5.85 -14.04 -0.47
N SER A 37 6.05 -14.18 -1.79
CA SER A 37 6.67 -13.15 -2.63
C SER A 37 5.71 -11.97 -2.84
N ILE A 38 6.23 -10.75 -2.74
CA ILE A 38 5.48 -9.51 -3.02
C ILE A 38 4.98 -9.50 -4.46
N ARG A 39 5.81 -9.95 -5.42
CA ARG A 39 5.43 -9.99 -6.85
C ARG A 39 4.25 -10.92 -7.09
N LYS A 40 4.24 -12.07 -6.39
CA LYS A 40 3.13 -13.03 -6.47
C LYS A 40 1.85 -12.43 -5.92
N LEU A 41 1.90 -11.83 -4.74
CA LEU A 41 0.71 -11.24 -4.09
C LEU A 41 0.11 -10.09 -4.90
N ILE A 42 0.95 -9.26 -5.54
CA ILE A 42 0.49 -8.19 -6.44
C ILE A 42 -0.19 -8.79 -7.68
N ARG A 43 0.45 -9.77 -8.34
CA ARG A 43 -0.11 -10.41 -9.54
C ARG A 43 -1.42 -11.15 -9.27
N ASP A 44 -1.53 -11.80 -8.11
CA ASP A 44 -2.71 -12.56 -7.72
C ASP A 44 -3.84 -11.64 -7.19
N GLY A 45 -3.64 -10.31 -7.21
CA GLY A 45 -4.63 -9.31 -6.79
C GLY A 45 -4.82 -9.21 -5.27
N SER A 46 -3.94 -9.83 -4.49
CA SER A 46 -3.98 -9.76 -3.02
C SER A 46 -3.44 -8.44 -2.48
N ILE A 47 -2.62 -7.72 -3.27
CA ILE A 47 -2.10 -6.38 -2.96
C ILE A 47 -2.43 -5.46 -4.13
N ASP A 48 -3.18 -4.40 -3.87
CA ASP A 48 -3.60 -3.35 -4.81
C ASP A 48 -3.07 -1.95 -4.45
N LEU A 49 -2.39 -1.84 -3.30
CA LEU A 49 -1.75 -0.63 -2.81
C LEU A 49 -0.42 -0.97 -2.14
N VAL A 50 0.65 -0.27 -2.55
CA VAL A 50 1.97 -0.37 -1.92
C VAL A 50 2.31 0.94 -1.22
N ILE A 51 2.69 0.85 0.05
CA ILE A 51 3.24 1.97 0.82
C ILE A 51 4.72 1.67 1.05
N ASN A 52 5.61 2.46 0.43
CA ASN A 52 7.06 2.32 0.57
C ASN A 52 7.68 3.66 0.97
N LEU A 53 7.73 3.90 2.29
CA LEU A 53 8.28 5.13 2.83
C LEU A 53 9.82 5.14 2.72
N PRO A 54 10.45 6.32 2.55
CA PRO A 54 11.90 6.42 2.42
C PRO A 54 12.55 5.88 3.69
N ASN A 55 13.53 5.01 3.50
CA ASN A 55 14.30 4.41 4.57
C ASN A 55 15.78 4.72 4.30
N ASN A 56 16.46 5.30 5.29
CA ASN A 56 17.90 5.60 5.21
C ASN A 56 18.79 4.36 5.42
N ASN A 57 18.18 3.19 5.61
CA ASN A 57 18.88 1.92 5.74
C ASN A 57 19.46 1.48 4.40
N THR A 58 20.78 1.53 4.30
CA THR A 58 21.56 1.22 3.11
C THR A 58 21.41 -0.23 2.66
N LYS A 59 21.05 -1.17 3.56
CA LYS A 59 20.98 -2.60 3.24
C LYS A 59 19.89 -2.97 2.25
N PHE A 60 18.73 -2.30 2.29
CA PHE A 60 17.55 -2.69 1.51
C PHE A 60 17.23 -1.69 0.39
N VAL A 61 18.17 -0.84 -0.01
CA VAL A 61 17.94 0.18 -1.06
C VAL A 61 17.48 -0.47 -2.37
N HIS A 62 18.15 -1.56 -2.78
CA HIS A 62 17.80 -2.29 -3.99
C HIS A 62 16.42 -2.95 -3.88
N ASP A 63 16.13 -3.62 -2.77
CA ASP A 63 14.83 -4.27 -2.56
C ASP A 63 13.67 -3.26 -2.54
N ASN A 64 13.86 -2.12 -1.87
CA ASN A 64 12.85 -1.04 -1.87
C ASN A 64 12.66 -0.46 -3.28
N TYR A 65 13.71 -0.37 -4.10
CA TYR A 65 13.57 -0.01 -5.51
C TYR A 65 12.76 -1.06 -6.27
N VAL A 66 13.05 -2.35 -6.10
CA VAL A 66 12.35 -3.45 -6.77
C VAL A 66 10.86 -3.46 -6.40
N ILE A 67 10.53 -3.25 -5.13
CA ILE A 67 9.13 -3.18 -4.65
C ILE A 67 8.40 -2.02 -5.33
N ARG A 68 9.00 -0.82 -5.36
CA ARG A 68 8.43 0.36 -6.02
C ARG A 68 8.24 0.13 -7.53
N ARG A 69 9.24 -0.44 -8.20
CA ARG A 69 9.17 -0.76 -9.63
C ARG A 69 8.08 -1.78 -9.94
N THR A 70 7.96 -2.83 -9.12
CA THR A 70 6.92 -3.86 -9.25
C THR A 70 5.51 -3.27 -9.14
N ALA A 71 5.28 -2.35 -8.18
CA ALA A 71 4.00 -1.68 -8.04
C ALA A 71 3.63 -0.87 -9.29
N VAL A 72 4.58 -0.08 -9.80
CA VAL A 72 4.40 0.74 -11.01
C VAL A 72 4.16 -0.14 -12.24
N ASP A 73 4.94 -1.21 -12.42
CA ASP A 73 4.82 -2.14 -13.55
C ASP A 73 3.48 -2.88 -13.56
N SER A 74 2.93 -3.14 -12.38
CA SER A 74 1.64 -3.83 -12.22
C SER A 74 0.44 -2.87 -12.28
N GLY A 75 0.68 -1.56 -12.44
CA GLY A 75 -0.37 -0.56 -12.50
C GLY A 75 -1.13 -0.33 -11.19
N ILE A 76 -0.55 -0.72 -10.05
CA ILE A 76 -1.17 -0.55 -8.73
C ILE A 76 -0.66 0.72 -8.04
N ALA A 77 -1.44 1.25 -7.10
CA ALA A 77 -1.11 2.50 -6.43
C ALA A 77 0.17 2.36 -5.57
N LEU A 78 1.03 3.39 -5.62
CA LEU A 78 2.26 3.47 -4.84
C LEU A 78 2.32 4.79 -4.07
N LEU A 79 2.44 4.70 -2.74
CA LEU A 79 2.64 5.86 -1.85
C LEU A 79 4.03 5.82 -1.23
N THR A 80 4.79 6.91 -1.39
CA THR A 80 6.17 7.02 -0.89
C THR A 80 6.38 8.16 0.10
N ASN A 81 5.29 8.75 0.61
CA ASN A 81 5.33 9.87 1.54
C ASN A 81 4.34 9.64 2.69
N PHE A 82 4.77 9.97 3.91
CA PHE A 82 3.97 9.74 5.11
C PHE A 82 2.74 10.63 5.19
N GLN A 83 2.86 11.92 4.84
CA GLN A 83 1.73 12.86 4.86
C GLN A 83 0.65 12.45 3.85
N VAL A 84 1.04 12.04 2.64
CA VAL A 84 0.12 11.50 1.62
C VAL A 84 -0.56 10.22 2.12
N THR A 85 0.21 9.32 2.76
CA THR A 85 -0.34 8.08 3.34
C THR A 85 -1.36 8.35 4.43
N LYS A 86 -1.08 9.32 5.32
CA LYS A 86 -2.01 9.74 6.37
C LYS A 86 -3.29 10.33 5.78
N LEU A 87 -3.16 11.24 4.80
CA LEU A 87 -4.30 11.82 4.10
C LEU A 87 -5.16 10.75 3.42
N PHE A 88 -4.52 9.77 2.78
CA PHE A 88 -5.22 8.63 2.16
C PHE A 88 -6.01 7.83 3.20
N ALA A 89 -5.40 7.47 4.32
CA ALA A 89 -6.06 6.70 5.39
C ALA A 89 -7.28 7.45 5.96
N GLU A 90 -7.14 8.75 6.23
CA GLU A 90 -8.23 9.61 6.71
C GLU A 90 -9.36 9.75 5.66
N ALA A 91 -9.01 9.91 4.39
CA ALA A 91 -9.97 10.03 3.30
C ALA A 91 -10.78 8.74 3.10
N VAL A 92 -10.13 7.57 3.11
CA VAL A 92 -10.80 6.27 2.99
C VAL A 92 -11.69 5.98 4.20
N GLN A 93 -11.29 6.39 5.40
CA GLN A 93 -12.13 6.28 6.59
C GLN A 93 -13.45 7.06 6.45
N LYS A 94 -13.40 8.27 5.87
CA LYS A 94 -14.57 9.13 5.66
C LYS A 94 -15.41 8.73 4.45
N SER A 95 -14.81 8.10 3.45
CA SER A 95 -15.43 7.83 2.14
C SER A 95 -15.95 6.40 1.96
N ARG A 96 -16.17 5.65 3.05
CA ARG A 96 -16.58 4.22 3.01
C ARG A 96 -17.86 3.93 2.21
N THR A 97 -18.70 4.94 2.00
CA THR A 97 -19.99 4.84 1.28
C THR A 97 -19.99 5.57 -0.07
N VAL A 98 -18.86 6.15 -0.46
CA VAL A 98 -18.77 6.93 -1.71
C VAL A 98 -18.41 5.97 -2.84
N ASP A 99 -19.40 5.69 -3.66
CA ASP A 99 -19.23 4.94 -4.90
C ASP A 99 -18.49 5.81 -5.94
N SER A 100 -17.61 5.21 -6.74
CA SER A 100 -16.75 5.89 -7.71
C SER A 100 -17.53 6.25 -8.99
N LYS A 101 -18.73 6.83 -8.82
CA LYS A 101 -19.69 7.06 -9.91
C LYS A 101 -19.17 7.99 -11.00
N SER A 102 -18.37 9.01 -10.63
CA SER A 102 -17.62 9.92 -11.54
C SER A 102 -17.18 11.22 -10.83
N LEU A 103 -16.02 11.79 -11.23
CA LEU A 103 -15.60 13.15 -10.85
C LEU A 103 -16.61 14.23 -11.29
N PHE A 104 -17.40 13.97 -12.34
CA PHE A 104 -18.42 14.90 -12.84
C PHE A 104 -19.62 15.07 -11.89
N HIS A 105 -19.83 14.14 -10.96
CA HIS A 105 -20.92 14.22 -9.99
C HIS A 105 -20.74 15.41 -9.02
N TYR A 106 -19.49 15.77 -8.71
CA TYR A 106 -19.17 16.91 -7.85
C TYR A 106 -19.29 18.28 -8.55
N ARG A 107 -19.22 18.35 -9.89
CA ARG A 107 -19.42 19.61 -10.64
C ARG A 107 -20.83 20.18 -10.49
N GLN A 108 -21.83 19.32 -10.26
CA GLN A 108 -23.23 19.76 -10.10
C GLN A 108 -23.48 20.43 -8.74
N TYR A 109 -22.70 20.12 -7.71
CA TYR A 109 -22.89 20.72 -6.38
C TYR A 109 -22.43 22.17 -6.28
N SER A 110 -21.50 22.61 -7.13
CA SER A 110 -21.02 24.00 -7.18
C SER A 110 -21.96 24.96 -7.91
N ALA A 111 -22.89 24.45 -8.72
CA ALA A 111 -23.85 25.27 -9.46
C ALA A 111 -25.14 25.59 -8.67
N GLY A 112 -25.35 24.96 -7.51
CA GLY A 112 -26.59 25.07 -6.72
C GLY A 112 -26.50 25.88 -5.42
N LYS A 113 -25.36 26.50 -5.11
CA LYS A 113 -25.22 27.39 -3.94
C LYS A 113 -24.74 28.77 -4.37
N ALA A 114 -25.60 29.45 -5.11
CA ALA A 114 -25.60 30.90 -5.24
C ALA A 114 -27.02 31.38 -4.90
N VAL A 115 -27.28 31.58 -3.62
CA VAL A 115 -28.35 32.43 -3.07
C VAL A 115 -27.79 33.12 -1.85
#